data_AF-A0A662RWU2-F1
#
_entry.id   AF-A0A662RWU2-F1
#
_cell.length_a   1.000
_cell.length_b   1.000
_cell.length_c   1.000
_cell.angle_alpha   90.00
_cell.angle_beta   90.00
_cell.angle_gamma   90.00
#
_symmetry.space_group_name_H-M   'P 1'
#
loop_
_entity.id
_entity.type
_entity.pdbx_description
1 polymer ?
#
loop_
_entity_poly.entity_id
_entity_poly.type
_entity_poly.pdbx_seq_one_letter_code
_entity_poly.pdbx_strand_id
1 'polypeptide(L)' 'AGRLRRVVISGDFFAYPEGALESLEESLSGVEPSRDEVLEIIKRSGVEFLGASAEEIADMIAEAAELAGREGGPG' A
#
# COMPACT_ATOMS: atom_id res chain seq x y z
N ALA A 1 13.57 10.43 6.72
CA ALA A 1 12.87 9.63 5.69
C ALA A 1 11.37 9.85 5.84
N GLY A 2 10.63 9.94 4.73
CA GLY A 2 9.17 9.96 4.78
C GLY A 2 8.64 8.62 5.29
N ARG A 3 7.43 8.62 5.87
CA ARG A 3 6.72 7.41 6.26
C ARG A 3 5.29 7.50 5.78
N LEU A 4 4.73 6.36 5.38
CA LEU A 4 3.31 6.26 5.07
C LEU A 4 2.51 6.61 6.33
N ARG A 5 1.71 7.68 6.28
CA ARG A 5 0.87 8.08 7.42
C ARG A 5 -0.44 7.30 7.48
N ARG A 6 -1.00 7.07 6.30
CA ARG A 6 -2.24 6.33 6.08
C ARG A 6 -2.26 5.87 4.62
N VAL A 7 -2.63 4.63 4.39
CA VAL A 7 -2.89 4.08 3.06
C VAL A 7 -4.38 3.75 2.99
N VAL A 8 -5.00 4.06 1.86
CA VAL A 8 -6.37 3.65 1.54
C VAL A 8 -6.33 3.08 0.13
N ILE A 9 -6.75 1.84 -0.02
CA ILE A 9 -6.81 1.10 -1.26
C ILE A 9 -8.29 0.91 -1.57
N SER A 10 -8.79 1.65 -2.54
CA SER A 10 -10.21 1.63 -2.93
C SER A 10 -10.35 1.38 -4.43
N GLY A 11 -11.32 0.56 -4.81
CA GLY A 11 -11.58 0.25 -6.22
C GLY A 11 -12.59 -0.89 -6.35
N ASP A 12 -12.80 -1.32 -7.58
CA ASP A 12 -13.62 -2.50 -7.92
C ASP A 12 -12.72 -3.73 -8.02
N PHE A 13 -12.16 -4.15 -6.89
CA PHE A 13 -11.33 -5.35 -6.80
C PHE A 13 -11.86 -6.25 -5.67
N PHE A 14 -11.56 -7.53 -5.78
CA PHE A 14 -11.82 -8.48 -4.71
C PHE A 14 -10.52 -8.76 -3.96
N ALA A 15 -10.57 -8.73 -2.63
CA ALA A 15 -9.47 -9.11 -1.75
C ALA A 15 -9.92 -10.26 -0.86
N TYR A 16 -9.07 -11.27 -0.71
CA TYR A 16 -9.31 -12.43 0.15
C TYR A 16 -8.16 -12.62 1.14
N PRO A 17 -8.45 -13.12 2.36
CA PRO A 17 -9.78 -13.32 2.94
C PRO A 17 -10.49 -11.98 3.25
N GLU A 18 -11.76 -12.05 3.62
CA GLU A 18 -12.51 -10.88 4.11
C GLU A 18 -11.75 -10.23 5.29
N GLY A 19 -11.63 -8.90 5.26
CA GLY A 19 -10.87 -8.14 6.26
C GLY A 19 -9.36 -8.04 6.03
N ALA A 20 -8.80 -8.79 5.07
CA ALA A 20 -7.36 -8.76 4.80
C ALA A 20 -6.88 -7.41 4.21
N LEU A 21 -7.75 -6.75 3.44
CA LEU A 21 -7.45 -5.42 2.88
C LEU A 21 -7.29 -4.36 3.97
N GLU A 22 -8.25 -4.27 4.90
CA GLU A 22 -8.19 -3.32 6.01
C GLU A 22 -6.97 -3.60 6.89
N SER A 23 -6.70 -4.88 7.16
CA SER A 23 -5.51 -5.29 7.92
C SER A 23 -4.20 -4.90 7.21
N LEU A 24 -4.16 -4.99 5.87
CA LEU A 24 -3.03 -4.53 5.07
C LEU A 24 -2.85 -3.01 5.17
N GLU A 25 -3.92 -2.24 5.00
CA GLU A 25 -3.89 -0.76 5.11
C GLU A 25 -3.34 -0.30 6.46
N GLU A 26 -3.78 -0.95 7.54
CA GLU A 26 -3.26 -0.71 8.89
C GLU A 26 -1.77 -1.07 8.98
N SER A 27 -1.36 -2.22 8.44
CA SER A 27 0.02 -2.70 8.46
C SER A 27 0.99 -1.83 7.67
N LEU A 28 0.51 -1.14 6.63
CA LEU A 28 1.31 -0.22 5.83
C LEU A 28 1.55 1.13 6.53
N SER A 29 0.84 1.42 7.62
CA SER A 29 1.04 2.67 8.36
C SER A 29 2.39 2.66 9.09
N GLY A 30 3.18 3.71 8.87
CA GLY A 30 4.54 3.85 9.42
C GLY A 30 5.64 3.18 8.59
N VAL A 31 5.28 2.45 7.53
CA VAL A 31 6.23 1.81 6.61
C VAL A 31 6.94 2.86 5.76
N GLU A 32 8.18 2.58 5.38
CA GLU A 32 8.93 3.41 4.43
C GLU A 32 8.25 3.35 3.06
N PRO A 33 8.03 4.50 2.38
CA PRO A 33 7.37 4.54 1.07
C PRO A 33 8.32 4.05 -0.04
N SER A 34 8.79 2.80 0.07
CA SER A 34 9.61 2.13 -0.92
C SER A 34 8.88 0.89 -1.43
N ARG A 35 9.09 0.58 -2.71
CA ARG A 35 8.49 -0.59 -3.35
C ARG A 35 8.79 -1.88 -2.60
N ASP A 36 10.04 -2.08 -2.18
CA ASP A 36 10.49 -3.33 -1.57
C ASP A 36 9.87 -3.54 -0.18
N GLU A 37 9.85 -2.50 0.66
CA GLU A 37 9.22 -2.55 1.99
C GLU A 37 7.71 -2.77 1.90
N VAL A 38 7.05 -2.07 0.97
CA VAL A 38 5.60 -2.23 0.73
C VAL A 38 5.28 -3.65 0.24
N LEU A 39 6.05 -4.17 -0.73
CA LEU A 39 5.86 -5.51 -1.26
C LEU A 39 6.05 -6.59 -0.19
N GLU A 40 7.04 -6.43 0.68
CA GLU A 40 7.26 -7.35 1.79
C GLU A 40 6.04 -7.38 2.74
N ILE A 41 5.47 -6.22 3.06
CA ILE A 41 4.28 -6.13 3.92
C ILE A 41 3.07 -6.78 3.26
N ILE A 42 2.84 -6.52 1.96
CA ILE A 42 1.76 -7.16 1.20
C ILE A 42 1.91 -8.69 1.23
N LYS A 43 3.11 -9.21 0.94
CA LYS A 43 3.37 -10.66 0.94
C LYS A 43 3.18 -11.28 2.32
N ARG A 44 3.57 -10.59 3.39
CA ARG A 44 3.41 -11.05 4.78
C ARG A 44 1.96 -11.01 5.26
N SER A 45 1.13 -10.12 4.71
CA SER A 45 -0.28 -10.00 5.08
C SER A 45 -1.12 -11.21 4.65
N GLY A 46 -0.66 -11.96 3.64
CA GLY A 46 -1.41 -13.08 3.08
C GLY A 46 -2.66 -12.68 2.31
N VAL A 47 -2.83 -11.38 1.98
CA VAL A 47 -3.92 -10.93 1.12
C VAL A 47 -3.71 -11.41 -0.31
N GLU A 48 -4.79 -11.89 -0.92
CA GLU A 48 -4.84 -12.20 -2.34
C GLU A 48 -5.77 -11.21 -3.03
N PHE A 49 -5.24 -10.48 -4.01
CA PHE A 49 -6.00 -9.59 -4.87
C PHE A 49 -6.44 -10.36 -6.13
N LEU A 50 -7.75 -10.35 -6.43
CA LEU A 50 -8.22 -10.85 -7.72
C LEU A 50 -8.12 -9.74 -8.76
N GLY A 51 -7.33 -9.99 -9.81
CA GLY A 51 -7.14 -9.05 -10.92
C GLY A 51 -5.93 -8.12 -10.78
N ALA A 52 -5.13 -8.25 -9.72
CA ALA A 52 -3.86 -7.57 -9.55
C ALA A 52 -2.86 -8.47 -8.80
N SER A 53 -1.58 -8.39 -9.16
CA SER A 53 -0.49 -9.02 -8.43
C SER A 53 -0.05 -8.17 -7.23
N ALA A 54 0.56 -8.80 -6.23
CA ALA A 54 1.14 -8.08 -5.08
C ALA A 54 2.19 -7.05 -5.52
N GLU A 55 2.96 -7.38 -6.56
CA GLU A 55 3.93 -6.49 -7.20
C GLU A 55 3.27 -5.23 -7.77
N GLU A 56 2.19 -5.39 -8.54
CA GLU A 56 1.45 -4.25 -9.11
C GLU A 56 0.85 -3.35 -8.00
N ILE A 57 0.32 -3.94 -6.93
CA ILE A 57 -0.17 -3.16 -5.78
C ILE A 57 0.98 -2.39 -5.10
N ALA A 58 2.14 -3.03 -4.91
CA ALA A 58 3.30 -2.39 -4.31
C ALA A 58 3.83 -1.22 -5.13
N ASP A 59 3.89 -1.40 -6.45
CA ASP A 59 4.27 -0.35 -7.41
C ASP A 59 3.30 0.84 -7.32
N MET A 60 1.99 0.60 -7.37
CA MET A 60 0.99 1.66 -7.26
C MET A 60 1.09 2.46 -5.94
N ILE A 61 1.32 1.78 -4.82
CA ILE A 61 1.44 2.44 -3.51
C ILE A 61 2.72 3.28 -3.43
N ALA A 62 3.84 2.77 -3.92
CA ALA A 62 5.11 3.51 -3.92
C ALA A 62 5.01 4.77 -4.80
N GLU A 63 4.43 4.65 -6.00
CA GLU A 63 4.18 5.78 -6.90
C GLU A 63 3.25 6.81 -6.27
N ALA A 64 2.14 6.37 -5.65
CA ALA A 64 1.23 7.27 -4.95
C ALA A 64 1.90 8.00 -3.79
N ALA A 65 2.79 7.34 -3.05
CA ALA A 65 3.53 7.94 -1.95
C ALA A 65 4.53 9.00 -2.44
N GLU A 66 5.19 8.77 -3.59
CA GLU A 66 6.05 9.77 -4.22
C GLU A 66 5.25 11.01 -4.65
N LEU A 67 4.08 10.81 -5.27
CA LEU A 67 3.19 11.91 -5.68
C LEU A 67 2.71 12.72 -4.48
N ALA A 68 2.23 12.05 -3.41
CA ALA A 68 1.78 12.71 -2.19
C ALA A 68 2.90 13.50 -1.50
N GLY A 69 4.14 13.00 -1.54
CA GLY A 69 5.32 13.70 -1.03
C GLY A 69 5.67 14.97 -1.81
N ARG A 70 5.31 15.04 -3.10
CA ARG A 70 5.53 16.22 -3.96
C ARG A 70 4.48 17.30 -3.75
N GLU A 71 3.23 16.91 -3.47
CA GLU A 71 2.13 17.84 -3.22
C GLU A 71 2.16 18.45 -1.81
N GLY A 72 2.87 17.80 -0.86
CA GLY A 72 3.07 18.29 0.52
C GLY A 72 4.22 19.27 0.75
N GLY A 73 4.68 20.00 -0.29
CA GLY A 73 5.67 21.09 -0.16
C GLY A 73 5.24 22.17 0.86
N PRO A 74 6.18 22.92 1.47
CA PRO A 74 6.00 23.56 2.78
C PRO A 74 4.80 24.52 2.79
N GLY A 75 3.80 24.17 3.60
CA GLY A 75 2.80 25.08 4.14
C GLY A 75 3.23 25.62 5.50
#